data_AF-A0A915ET66-F1
#
_entry.id   AF-A0A915ET66-F1
#
_cell.length_a   1.000
_cell.length_b   1.000
_cell.length_c   1.000
_cell.angle_alpha   90.00
_cell.angle_beta   90.00
_cell.angle_gamma   90.00
#
_symmetry.space_group_name_H-M   'P 1'
#
loop_
_entity.id
_entity.type
_entity.pdbx_description
1 polymer ?
#
loop_
_entity_poly.entity_id
_entity_poly.type
_entity_poly.pdbx_seq_one_letter_code
_entity_poly.pdbx_strand_id
1 'polypeptide(L)'
;MVKKSSIQFFETTILVLHQINCWISVVFGISLNTLLLWLIWKRSSKEMHVYRAILQQACLIDIWLLFISSGIQIIYTSYTYNFAIYSVKWALACGCVVILQTVSYTIIITCGLKIKRYVKNSNIDPGAKGDQTGGKRMAQVNKELNIILFLAEFSLSVVCIVTTFVWTDSSSSIGLFGSYLTLPIYWMATINPLITISVVKTYRNFFRSSKKIVSTTANSVTGFLKV
;
A
#
# COMPACT_ATOMS: atom_id res chain seq x y z
N MET A 1 44.68 3.10 6.76
CA MET A 1 43.79 4.29 6.72
C MET A 1 42.75 4.28 5.58
N VAL A 2 42.98 3.59 4.45
CA VAL A 2 42.05 3.57 3.29
C VAL A 2 40.67 2.93 3.59
N LYS A 3 40.59 1.91 4.46
CA LYS A 3 39.33 1.20 4.80
C LYS A 3 38.24 2.06 5.44
N LYS A 4 38.60 3.14 6.16
CA LYS A 4 37.62 3.97 6.88
C LYS A 4 36.87 4.93 5.93
N SER A 5 37.57 5.40 4.88
CA SER A 5 37.02 6.26 3.84
C SER A 5 36.04 5.51 2.93
N SER A 6 36.35 4.25 2.57
CA SER A 6 35.46 3.44 1.73
C SER A 6 34.14 3.08 2.42
N ILE A 7 34.16 2.84 3.74
CA ILE A 7 32.96 2.52 4.52
C ILE A 7 32.05 3.75 4.62
N GLN A 8 32.60 4.93 4.92
CA GLN A 8 31.81 6.16 4.99
C GLN A 8 31.18 6.54 3.64
N PHE A 9 31.90 6.34 2.53
CA PHE A 9 31.34 6.57 1.19
C PHE A 9 30.17 5.64 0.88
N PHE A 10 30.30 4.36 1.23
CA PHE A 10 29.24 3.36 1.06
C PHE A 10 27.99 3.71 1.89
N GLU A 11 28.16 4.05 3.18
CA GLU A 11 27.07 4.46 4.07
C GLU A 11 26.31 5.68 3.54
N THR A 12 27.04 6.69 3.06
CA THR A 12 26.46 7.90 2.49
C THR A 12 25.65 7.59 1.23
N THR A 13 26.17 6.73 0.36
CA THR A 13 25.49 6.32 -0.88
C THR A 13 24.18 5.60 -0.57
N ILE A 14 24.18 4.71 0.43
CA ILE A 14 22.98 3.97 0.85
C ILE A 14 21.92 4.92 1.39
N LEU A 15 22.30 5.86 2.24
CA LEU A 15 21.37 6.84 2.82
C LEU A 15 20.69 7.68 1.73
N VAL A 16 21.46 8.13 0.72
CA VAL A 16 20.92 8.88 -0.42
C VAL A 16 19.95 8.02 -1.25
N LEU A 17 20.32 6.77 -1.56
CA LEU A 17 19.43 5.85 -2.29
C LEU A 17 18.14 5.56 -1.52
N HIS A 18 18.23 5.36 -0.20
CA HIS A 18 17.07 5.16 0.66
C HIS A 18 16.15 6.39 0.63
N GLN A 19 16.73 7.59 0.72
CA GLN A 19 15.97 8.84 0.68
C GLN A 19 15.27 9.02 -0.67
N ILE A 20 15.96 8.80 -1.79
CA ILE A 20 15.37 8.86 -3.14
C ILE A 20 14.22 7.86 -3.25
N ASN A 21 14.41 6.62 -2.80
CA ASN A 21 13.36 5.61 -2.86
C ASN A 21 12.15 5.98 -1.99
N CYS A 22 12.38 6.55 -0.80
CA CYS A 22 11.31 7.05 0.06
C CYS A 22 10.48 8.13 -0.66
N TRP A 23 11.13 9.12 -1.27
CA TRP A 23 10.43 10.17 -2.04
C TRP A 23 9.62 9.61 -3.20
N ILE A 24 10.21 8.68 -3.97
CA ILE A 24 9.51 8.00 -5.07
C ILE A 24 8.27 7.29 -4.54
N SER A 25 8.41 6.51 -3.46
CA SER A 25 7.29 5.78 -2.86
C SER A 25 6.18 6.70 -2.36
N VAL A 26 6.51 7.89 -1.82
CA VAL A 26 5.53 8.88 -1.36
C VAL A 26 4.76 9.46 -2.54
N VAL A 27 5.47 9.88 -3.60
CA VAL A 27 4.84 10.47 -4.79
C VAL A 27 3.92 9.45 -5.47
N PHE A 28 4.39 8.24 -5.70
CA PHE A 28 3.58 7.18 -6.31
C PHE A 28 2.45 6.73 -5.38
N GLY A 29 2.73 6.53 -4.11
CA GLY A 29 1.76 6.09 -3.11
C GLY A 29 0.62 7.08 -2.95
N ILE A 30 0.88 8.38 -2.82
CA ILE A 30 -0.16 9.41 -2.77
C ILE A 30 -0.94 9.40 -4.08
N SER A 31 -0.26 9.43 -5.23
CA SER A 31 -0.91 9.49 -6.55
C SER A 31 -1.87 8.31 -6.77
N LEU A 32 -1.43 7.08 -6.45
CA LEU A 32 -2.21 5.86 -6.64
C LEU A 32 -3.36 5.75 -5.65
N ASN A 33 -3.17 6.13 -4.39
CA ASN A 33 -4.25 6.13 -3.40
C ASN A 33 -5.30 7.21 -3.70
N THR A 34 -4.90 8.41 -4.14
CA THR A 34 -5.83 9.45 -4.59
C THR A 34 -6.58 9.01 -5.83
N LEU A 35 -5.90 8.36 -6.79
CA LEU A 35 -6.54 7.78 -7.98
C LEU A 35 -7.55 6.69 -7.60
N LEU A 36 -7.21 5.82 -6.66
CA LEU A 36 -8.12 4.79 -6.17
C LEU A 36 -9.32 5.39 -5.44
N LEU A 37 -9.12 6.40 -4.59
CA LEU A 37 -10.21 7.16 -3.95
C LEU A 37 -11.15 7.79 -4.97
N TRP A 38 -10.60 8.39 -6.03
CA TRP A 38 -11.38 8.95 -7.13
C TRP A 38 -12.19 7.87 -7.87
N LEU A 39 -11.57 6.71 -8.15
CA LEU A 39 -12.24 5.57 -8.79
C LEU A 39 -13.37 5.02 -7.92
N ILE A 40 -13.11 4.87 -6.62
CA ILE A 40 -14.10 4.46 -5.63
C ILE A 40 -15.29 5.43 -5.66
N TRP A 41 -15.04 6.74 -5.60
CA TRP A 41 -16.11 7.73 -5.58
C TRP A 41 -16.93 7.72 -6.88
N LYS A 42 -16.25 7.68 -8.03
CA LYS A 42 -16.90 7.84 -9.34
C LYS A 42 -17.56 6.56 -9.86
N ARG A 43 -17.08 5.38 -9.49
CA ARG A 43 -17.47 4.09 -10.12
C ARG A 43 -18.06 3.04 -9.18
N SER A 44 -17.99 3.22 -7.86
CA SER A 44 -18.58 2.26 -6.92
C SER A 44 -20.11 2.37 -6.90
N SER A 45 -20.82 1.24 -6.98
CA SER A 45 -22.29 1.22 -6.91
C SER A 45 -22.77 1.49 -5.47
N LYS A 46 -23.96 2.08 -5.33
CA LYS A 46 -24.57 2.34 -4.01
C LYS A 46 -24.83 1.05 -3.21
N GLU A 47 -25.02 -0.08 -3.90
CA GLU A 47 -25.25 -1.41 -3.30
C GLU A 47 -24.00 -1.98 -2.58
N MET A 48 -22.80 -1.47 -2.87
CA MET A 48 -21.54 -1.90 -2.23
C MET A 48 -21.04 -0.92 -1.17
N HIS A 49 -21.94 -0.22 -0.48
CA HIS A 49 -21.59 0.86 0.45
C HIS A 49 -20.54 0.47 1.50
N VAL A 50 -20.67 -0.72 2.10
CA VAL A 50 -19.74 -1.17 3.15
C VAL A 50 -18.35 -1.52 2.58
N TYR A 51 -18.31 -2.21 1.44
CA TYR A 51 -17.05 -2.52 0.75
C TYR A 51 -16.32 -1.25 0.33
N ARG A 52 -17.08 -0.28 -0.19
CA ARG A 52 -16.58 1.05 -0.55
C ARG A 52 -15.95 1.75 0.65
N ALA A 53 -16.62 1.73 1.80
CA ALA A 53 -16.15 2.37 3.02
C ALA A 53 -14.81 1.77 3.51
N ILE A 54 -14.66 0.45 3.49
CA ILE A 54 -13.40 -0.21 3.87
C ILE A 54 -12.28 0.19 2.91
N LEU A 55 -12.55 0.19 1.60
CA LEU A 55 -11.53 0.52 0.61
C LEU A 55 -11.10 1.99 0.70
N GLN A 56 -12.05 2.89 1.01
CA GLN A 56 -11.76 4.29 1.30
C GLN A 56 -10.91 4.44 2.56
N GLN A 57 -11.25 3.74 3.64
CA GLN A 57 -10.47 3.76 4.88
C GLN A 57 -9.05 3.23 4.65
N ALA A 58 -8.89 2.15 3.89
CA ALA A 58 -7.59 1.61 3.52
C ALA A 58 -6.74 2.65 2.77
N CYS A 59 -7.30 3.34 1.77
CA CYS A 59 -6.59 4.39 1.05
C CYS A 59 -6.19 5.57 1.95
N LEU A 60 -7.07 5.98 2.87
CA LEU A 60 -6.78 7.07 3.80
C LEU A 60 -5.68 6.69 4.81
N ILE A 61 -5.71 5.46 5.32
CA ILE A 61 -4.67 4.89 6.18
C ILE A 61 -3.34 4.85 5.43
N ASP A 62 -3.32 4.37 4.19
CA ASP A 62 -2.11 4.29 3.37
C ASP A 62 -1.51 5.70 3.12
N ILE A 63 -2.35 6.70 2.83
CA ILE A 63 -1.90 8.11 2.69
C ILE A 63 -1.34 8.66 4.00
N TRP A 64 -2.03 8.41 5.12
CA TRP A 64 -1.60 8.90 6.42
C TRP A 64 -0.27 8.28 6.88
N LEU A 65 -0.09 6.98 6.63
CA LEU A 65 1.17 6.28 6.87
C LEU A 65 2.32 6.88 6.06
N LEU A 66 2.10 7.23 4.78
CA LEU A 66 3.11 7.89 3.94
C LEU A 66 3.53 9.26 4.50
N PHE A 67 2.59 10.05 5.04
CA PHE A 67 2.91 11.33 5.67
C PHE A 67 3.73 11.17 6.95
N ILE A 68 3.36 10.22 7.81
CA ILE A 68 4.13 9.98 9.04
C ILE A 68 5.52 9.47 8.71
N SER A 69 5.62 8.51 7.80
CA SER A 69 6.88 7.88 7.45
C SER A 69 7.84 8.87 6.79
N SER A 70 7.34 9.75 5.92
CA SER A 70 8.14 10.85 5.33
C SER A 70 8.54 11.91 6.36
N GLY A 71 7.64 12.27 7.29
CA GLY A 71 7.96 13.20 8.37
C GLY A 71 9.08 12.68 9.27
N ILE A 72 9.04 11.40 9.66
CA ILE A 72 10.11 10.75 10.43
C ILE A 72 11.44 10.78 9.67
N GLN A 73 11.42 10.54 8.36
CA GLN A 73 12.62 10.56 7.52
C GLN A 73 13.24 11.98 7.43
N ILE A 74 12.43 13.02 7.30
CA ILE A 74 12.91 14.42 7.27
C ILE A 74 13.60 14.78 8.59
N ILE A 75 12.98 14.41 9.72
CA ILE A 75 13.55 14.62 11.04
C ILE A 75 14.89 13.88 11.16
N TYR A 76 14.95 12.62 10.74
CA TYR A 76 16.19 11.83 10.79
C TYR A 76 17.33 12.49 9.99
N THR A 77 17.04 12.96 8.78
CA THR A 77 18.05 13.55 7.89
C THR A 77 18.60 14.88 8.43
N SER A 78 17.81 15.62 9.20
CA SER A 78 18.15 16.95 9.71
C SER A 78 19.11 16.94 10.91
N TYR A 79 19.31 15.80 11.59
CA TYR A 79 20.08 15.71 12.84
C TYR A 79 21.34 14.84 12.74
N THR A 80 22.09 15.00 11.66
CA THR A 80 23.24 14.17 11.26
C THR A 80 24.47 14.22 12.20
N TYR A 81 24.42 14.89 13.36
CA TYR A 81 25.60 15.13 14.20
C TYR A 81 25.68 14.32 15.53
N ASN A 82 24.67 13.53 15.91
CA ASN A 82 24.72 12.72 17.15
C ASN A 82 24.12 11.31 16.97
N PHE A 83 24.88 10.36 16.43
CA PHE A 83 24.35 9.06 16.00
C PHE A 83 23.68 8.20 17.11
N ALA A 84 24.20 8.19 18.34
CA ALA A 84 23.78 7.25 19.39
C ALA A 84 22.45 7.59 20.09
N ILE A 85 22.16 8.86 20.35
CA ILE A 85 20.88 9.28 20.96
C ILE A 85 19.74 9.24 19.92
N TYR A 86 20.09 9.38 18.64
CA TYR A 86 19.12 9.46 17.55
C TYR A 86 18.72 8.10 17.00
N SER A 87 19.58 7.08 17.07
CA SER A 87 19.20 5.70 16.75
C SER A 87 18.04 5.21 17.63
N VAL A 88 18.03 5.58 18.92
CA VAL A 88 16.95 5.25 19.87
C VAL A 88 15.65 5.98 19.52
N LYS A 89 15.71 7.29 19.23
CA LYS A 89 14.52 8.07 18.82
C LYS A 89 13.94 7.59 17.49
N TRP A 90 14.80 7.25 16.53
CA TRP A 90 14.40 6.70 15.24
C TRP A 90 13.77 5.32 15.39
N ALA A 91 14.38 4.42 16.17
CA ALA A 91 13.82 3.11 16.45
C ALA A 91 12.45 3.21 17.14
N LEU A 92 12.28 4.16 18.07
CA LEU A 92 11.01 4.41 18.74
C LEU A 92 9.95 4.96 17.76
N ALA A 93 10.32 5.89 16.88
CA ALA A 93 9.43 6.42 15.85
C ALA A 93 9.01 5.33 14.84
N CYS A 94 9.95 4.50 14.38
CA CYS A 94 9.67 3.34 13.54
C CYS A 94 8.76 2.33 14.25
N GLY A 95 9.02 2.05 15.53
CA GLY A 95 8.17 1.21 16.37
C GLY A 95 6.73 1.73 16.45
N CYS A 96 6.54 3.04 16.62
CA CYS A 96 5.21 3.65 16.60
C CYS A 96 4.50 3.46 15.24
N VAL A 97 5.20 3.66 14.12
CA VAL A 97 4.65 3.44 12.77
C VAL A 97 4.23 2.00 12.58
N VAL A 98 5.08 1.06 12.97
CA VAL A 98 4.80 -0.39 12.92
C VAL A 98 3.54 -0.73 13.71
N ILE A 99 3.40 -0.22 14.93
CA ILE A 99 2.23 -0.47 15.79
C ILE A 99 0.97 0.10 15.14
N LEU A 100 1.02 1.35 14.67
CA LEU A 100 -0.11 2.00 14.00
C LEU A 100 -0.52 1.24 12.74
N GLN A 101 0.44 0.80 11.94
CA GLN A 101 0.23 0.02 10.74
C GLN A 101 -0.41 -1.34 11.07
N THR A 102 0.12 -2.02 12.08
CA THR A 102 -0.39 -3.31 12.57
C THR A 102 -1.85 -3.21 13.03
N VAL A 103 -2.16 -2.22 13.87
CA VAL A 103 -3.52 -1.97 14.35
C VAL A 103 -4.46 -1.65 13.19
N SER A 104 -4.03 -0.78 12.27
CA SER A 104 -4.83 -0.37 11.13
C SER A 104 -5.19 -1.53 10.20
N TYR A 105 -4.21 -2.35 9.81
CA TYR A 105 -4.49 -3.52 8.97
C TYR A 105 -5.26 -4.61 9.71
N THR A 106 -5.06 -4.77 11.02
CA THR A 106 -5.86 -5.70 11.83
C THR A 106 -7.34 -5.31 11.84
N ILE A 107 -7.64 -4.02 11.94
CA ILE A 107 -9.02 -3.51 11.84
C ILE A 107 -9.59 -3.81 10.44
N ILE A 108 -8.85 -3.50 9.38
CA ILE A 108 -9.27 -3.77 7.99
C ILE A 108 -9.56 -5.27 7.79
N ILE A 109 -8.68 -6.15 8.29
CA ILE A 109 -8.83 -7.62 8.21
C ILE A 109 -10.08 -8.05 8.98
N THR A 110 -10.27 -7.57 10.20
CA THR A 110 -11.41 -7.93 11.05
C THR A 110 -12.73 -7.49 10.42
N CYS A 111 -12.78 -6.27 9.89
CA CYS A 111 -13.93 -5.75 9.17
C CYS A 111 -14.22 -6.56 7.89
N GLY A 112 -13.18 -6.86 7.10
CA GLY A 112 -13.31 -7.67 5.90
C GLY A 112 -13.79 -9.10 6.21
N LEU A 113 -13.29 -9.73 7.26
CA LEU A 113 -13.73 -11.07 7.68
C LEU A 113 -15.19 -11.08 8.17
N LYS A 114 -15.63 -10.05 8.92
CA LYS A 114 -17.03 -9.93 9.33
C LYS A 114 -17.96 -9.79 8.13
N ILE A 115 -17.58 -8.99 7.13
CA ILE A 115 -18.35 -8.86 5.88
C ILE A 115 -18.37 -10.17 5.11
N LYS A 116 -17.24 -10.87 5.03
CA LYS A 116 -17.16 -12.18 4.39
C LYS A 116 -18.13 -13.18 5.03
N ARG A 117 -18.20 -13.20 6.36
CA ARG A 117 -19.16 -14.04 7.10
C ARG A 117 -20.61 -13.62 6.83
N TYR A 118 -20.90 -12.32 6.81
CA TYR A 118 -22.22 -11.81 6.49
C TYR A 118 -22.67 -12.22 5.09
N VAL A 119 -21.83 -12.01 4.06
CA VAL A 119 -22.09 -12.40 2.67
C VAL A 119 -22.25 -13.92 2.53
N LYS A 120 -21.47 -14.71 3.27
CA LYS A 120 -21.61 -16.17 3.29
C LYS A 120 -22.96 -16.58 3.88
N ASN A 121 -23.37 -15.98 4.99
CA ASN A 121 -24.61 -16.31 5.69
C ASN A 121 -25.85 -15.85 4.91
N SER A 122 -25.80 -14.70 4.22
CA SER A 122 -26.91 -14.24 3.37
C SER A 122 -27.17 -15.13 2.15
N ASN A 123 -26.19 -15.94 1.72
CA ASN A 123 -26.36 -16.91 0.64
C ASN A 123 -26.98 -18.25 1.11
N ILE A 124 -27.20 -18.44 2.41
CA ILE A 124 -27.75 -19.68 3.00
C ILE A 124 -29.28 -19.60 3.13
N ASP A 125 -29.93 -18.57 2.58
CA ASP A 125 -31.40 -18.49 2.44
C ASP A 125 -31.85 -18.93 1.03
N PRO A 126 -32.01 -20.24 0.75
CA PRO A 126 -32.39 -20.77 -0.56
C PRO A 126 -33.87 -20.54 -0.92
N GLY A 127 -34.65 -19.83 -0.09
CA GLY A 127 -36.08 -19.60 -0.30
C GLY A 127 -36.43 -18.56 -1.37
N ALA A 128 -35.53 -17.61 -1.66
CA ALA A 128 -35.77 -16.55 -2.63
C ALA A 128 -35.33 -16.97 -4.05
N LYS A 129 -36.08 -17.90 -4.66
CA LYS A 129 -35.98 -18.22 -6.09
C LYS A 129 -36.32 -16.98 -6.91
N GLY A 130 -35.35 -16.46 -7.67
CA GLY A 130 -35.65 -15.46 -8.70
C GLY A 130 -34.45 -14.89 -9.42
N ASP A 131 -33.32 -14.67 -8.75
CA ASP A 131 -32.25 -13.85 -9.34
C ASP A 131 -30.89 -14.56 -9.40
N GLN A 132 -30.66 -15.35 -10.46
CA GLN A 132 -29.36 -15.97 -10.76
C GLN A 132 -28.22 -14.94 -10.89
N THR A 133 -28.56 -13.67 -11.12
CA THR A 133 -27.62 -12.55 -11.25
C THR A 133 -27.04 -12.13 -9.90
N GLY A 134 -27.79 -12.27 -8.81
CA GLY A 134 -27.35 -11.95 -7.45
C GLY A 134 -26.24 -12.87 -6.93
N GLY A 135 -26.37 -14.19 -7.15
CA GLY A 135 -25.38 -15.18 -6.73
C GLY A 135 -24.01 -15.01 -7.40
N LYS A 136 -23.99 -14.72 -8.71
CA LYS A 136 -22.75 -14.44 -9.44
C LYS A 136 -22.06 -13.15 -8.97
N ARG A 137 -22.83 -12.12 -8.62
CA ARG A 137 -22.31 -10.86 -8.04
C ARG A 137 -21.72 -11.08 -6.65
N MET A 138 -22.39 -11.81 -5.76
CA MET A 138 -21.89 -12.09 -4.41
C MET A 138 -20.63 -12.96 -4.42
N ALA A 139 -20.54 -13.94 -5.33
CA ALA A 139 -19.31 -14.71 -5.54
C ALA A 139 -18.13 -13.83 -5.98
N GLN A 140 -18.39 -12.83 -6.84
CA GLN A 140 -17.37 -11.87 -7.25
C GLN A 140 -16.91 -10.99 -6.08
N VAL A 141 -17.83 -10.46 -5.26
CA VAL A 141 -17.49 -9.67 -4.07
C VAL A 141 -16.65 -10.48 -3.09
N ASN A 142 -17.00 -11.75 -2.86
CA ASN A 142 -16.23 -12.64 -1.98
C ASN A 142 -14.81 -12.89 -2.51
N LYS A 143 -14.64 -13.02 -3.83
CA LYS A 143 -13.31 -13.15 -4.46
C LYS A 143 -12.48 -11.87 -4.29
N GLU A 144 -13.07 -10.70 -4.53
CA GLU A 144 -12.39 -9.41 -4.38
C GLU A 144 -12.01 -9.13 -2.92
N LEU A 145 -12.87 -9.51 -1.97
CA LEU A 145 -12.64 -9.38 -0.54
C LEU A 145 -11.50 -10.29 -0.03
N ASN A 146 -11.42 -11.54 -0.51
CA ASN A 146 -10.32 -12.45 -0.16
C ASN A 146 -8.95 -11.89 -0.56
N ILE A 147 -8.88 -11.19 -1.69
CA ILE A 147 -7.62 -10.64 -2.17
C ILE A 147 -7.19 -9.46 -1.30
N ILE A 148 -8.13 -8.59 -0.90
CA ILE A 148 -7.83 -7.48 0.03
C ILE A 148 -7.38 -8.01 1.39
N LEU A 149 -8.05 -9.05 1.90
CA LEU A 149 -7.66 -9.69 3.16
C LEU A 149 -6.26 -10.29 3.08
N PHE A 150 -5.96 -11.01 2.00
CA PHE A 150 -4.63 -11.56 1.75
C PHE A 150 -3.56 -10.46 1.68
N LEU A 151 -3.85 -9.33 1.02
CA LEU A 151 -2.93 -8.20 0.95
C LEU A 151 -2.67 -7.61 2.33
N ALA A 152 -3.72 -7.38 3.13
CA ALA A 152 -3.57 -6.85 4.47
C ALA A 152 -2.78 -7.81 5.38
N GLU A 153 -2.99 -9.13 5.26
CA GLU A 153 -2.22 -10.15 5.97
C GLU A 153 -0.75 -10.19 5.53
N PHE A 154 -0.49 -10.04 4.23
CA PHE A 154 0.86 -9.94 3.68
C PHE A 154 1.58 -8.68 4.19
N SER A 155 0.91 -7.52 4.15
CA SER A 155 1.41 -6.26 4.73
C SER A 155 1.83 -6.44 6.18
N LEU A 156 0.97 -7.07 6.98
CA LEU A 156 1.20 -7.29 8.39
C LEU A 156 2.38 -8.24 8.63
N SER A 157 2.48 -9.32 7.85
CA SER A 157 3.57 -10.29 7.95
C SER A 157 4.92 -9.66 7.65
N VAL A 158 5.00 -8.83 6.59
CA VAL A 158 6.21 -8.08 6.26
C VAL A 158 6.60 -7.14 7.40
N VAL A 159 5.65 -6.37 7.93
CA VAL A 159 5.88 -5.45 9.05
C VAL A 159 6.42 -6.19 10.28
N CYS A 160 5.83 -7.33 10.66
CA CYS A 160 6.30 -8.12 11.81
C CYS A 160 7.73 -8.66 11.62
N ILE A 161 8.07 -9.16 10.42
CA ILE A 161 9.42 -9.67 10.12
C ILE A 161 10.46 -8.55 10.24
N VAL A 162 10.17 -7.39 9.63
CA VAL A 162 11.07 -6.23 9.65
C VAL A 162 11.29 -5.73 11.08
N THR A 163 10.22 -5.65 11.88
CA THR A 163 10.30 -5.18 13.27
C THR A 163 11.12 -6.13 14.14
N THR A 164 10.93 -7.43 13.97
CA THR A 164 11.67 -8.45 14.72
C THR A 164 13.18 -8.34 14.43
N PHE A 165 13.55 -8.17 13.15
CA PHE A 165 14.95 -8.01 12.74
C PHE A 165 15.60 -6.73 13.25
N VAL A 166 14.87 -5.61 13.26
CA VAL A 166 15.39 -4.31 13.72
C VAL A 166 15.65 -4.32 15.23
N TRP A 167 14.91 -5.11 16.01
CA TRP A 167 15.02 -5.10 17.47
C TRP A 167 16.02 -6.09 18.06
N THR A 168 16.43 -7.11 17.31
CA THR A 168 17.23 -8.21 17.86
C THR A 168 18.73 -7.94 18.00
N ASP A 169 19.29 -6.88 17.39
CA ASP A 169 20.75 -6.73 17.39
C ASP A 169 21.22 -5.28 17.16
N SER A 170 22.18 -4.81 17.97
CA SER A 170 22.54 -3.40 18.14
C SER A 170 23.75 -2.93 17.31
N SER A 171 24.26 -3.78 16.42
CA SER A 171 25.40 -3.44 15.56
C SER A 171 25.03 -2.41 14.48
N SER A 172 25.95 -1.50 14.16
CA SER A 172 25.76 -0.44 13.13
C SER A 172 25.44 -1.01 11.74
N SER A 173 25.95 -2.19 11.42
CA SER A 173 25.63 -2.97 10.22
C SER A 173 24.16 -3.39 10.12
N ILE A 174 23.51 -3.63 11.26
CA ILE A 174 22.11 -4.05 11.32
C ILE A 174 21.17 -2.86 11.25
N GLY A 175 21.59 -1.67 11.68
CA GLY A 175 20.88 -0.42 11.39
C GLY A 175 20.74 -0.15 9.89
N LEU A 176 21.81 -0.36 9.11
CA LEU A 176 21.76 -0.28 7.65
C LEU A 176 20.88 -1.37 7.05
N PHE A 177 21.00 -2.62 7.50
CA PHE A 177 20.13 -3.71 7.04
C PHE A 177 18.65 -3.47 7.37
N GLY A 178 18.36 -2.92 8.56
CA GLY A 178 17.04 -2.48 8.99
C GLY A 178 16.46 -1.39 8.09
N SER A 179 17.28 -0.44 7.64
CA SER A 179 16.87 0.57 6.66
C SER A 179 16.53 -0.02 5.28
N TYR A 180 17.14 -1.15 4.89
CA TYR A 180 16.75 -1.88 3.68
C TYR A 180 15.44 -2.63 3.86
N LEU A 181 15.26 -3.25 5.02
CA LEU A 181 14.06 -4.00 5.35
C LEU A 181 12.82 -3.11 5.51
N THR A 182 12.98 -1.81 5.82
CA THR A 182 11.87 -0.86 5.84
C THR A 182 11.45 -0.40 4.44
N LEU A 183 12.28 -0.57 3.38
CA LEU A 183 11.92 -0.18 2.01
C LEU A 183 10.61 -0.85 1.52
N PRO A 184 10.41 -2.18 1.66
CA PRO A 184 9.12 -2.82 1.38
C PRO A 184 7.93 -2.15 2.07
N ILE A 185 8.09 -1.71 3.32
CA ILE A 185 7.02 -1.09 4.11
C ILE A 185 6.52 0.19 3.44
N TYR A 186 7.44 1.05 2.97
CA TYR A 186 7.08 2.27 2.23
C TYR A 186 6.35 1.95 0.92
N TRP A 187 6.76 0.88 0.25
CA TRP A 187 6.13 0.44 -0.99
C TRP A 187 4.77 -0.24 -0.78
N MET A 188 4.42 -0.70 0.42
CA MET A 188 3.11 -1.32 0.69
C MET A 188 1.95 -0.36 0.39
N ALA A 189 2.06 0.90 0.82
CA ALA A 189 1.07 1.93 0.52
C ALA A 189 0.94 2.22 -0.98
N THR A 190 1.95 1.86 -1.78
CA THR A 190 1.94 1.98 -3.25
C THR A 190 1.39 0.72 -3.92
N ILE A 191 1.76 -0.45 -3.41
CA ILE A 191 1.39 -1.77 -3.95
C ILE A 191 -0.10 -2.05 -3.72
N ASN A 192 -0.63 -1.70 -2.54
CA ASN A 192 -2.03 -1.91 -2.19
C ASN A 192 -3.02 -1.34 -3.21
N PRO A 193 -2.94 -0.04 -3.59
CA PRO A 193 -3.85 0.50 -4.60
C PRO A 193 -3.62 -0.10 -5.98
N LEU A 194 -2.37 -0.41 -6.37
CA LEU A 194 -2.06 -1.06 -7.66
C LEU A 194 -2.71 -2.44 -7.77
N ILE A 195 -2.59 -3.27 -6.75
CA ILE A 195 -3.18 -4.60 -6.74
C ILE A 195 -4.71 -4.48 -6.71
N THR A 196 -5.25 -3.58 -5.90
CA THR A 196 -6.69 -3.31 -5.87
C THR A 196 -7.23 -2.93 -7.26
N ILE A 197 -6.57 -2.01 -7.97
CA ILE A 197 -6.94 -1.60 -9.33
C ILE A 197 -6.87 -2.78 -10.31
N SER A 198 -5.84 -3.62 -10.17
CA SER A 198 -5.59 -4.77 -11.06
C SER A 198 -6.57 -5.92 -10.85
N VAL A 199 -7.07 -6.07 -9.62
CA VAL A 199 -7.92 -7.18 -9.20
C VAL A 199 -9.40 -6.85 -9.36
N VAL A 200 -9.82 -5.68 -8.90
CA VAL A 200 -11.23 -5.29 -8.90
C VAL A 200 -11.68 -5.02 -10.32
N LYS A 201 -12.64 -5.83 -10.79
CA LYS A 201 -13.04 -5.86 -12.21
C LYS A 201 -13.48 -4.48 -12.72
N THR A 202 -14.21 -3.74 -11.88
CA THR A 202 -14.73 -2.40 -12.20
C THR A 202 -13.60 -1.43 -12.52
N TYR A 203 -12.54 -1.42 -11.71
CA TYR A 203 -11.40 -0.53 -11.89
C TYR A 203 -10.49 -0.99 -13.04
N ARG A 204 -10.22 -2.29 -13.14
CA ARG A 204 -9.46 -2.86 -14.26
C ARG A 204 -10.09 -2.56 -15.61
N ASN A 205 -11.41 -2.68 -15.71
CA ASN A 205 -12.14 -2.40 -16.96
C ASN A 205 -12.01 -0.93 -17.35
N PHE A 206 -12.04 -0.01 -16.39
CA PHE A 206 -11.82 1.41 -16.67
C PHE A 206 -10.46 1.68 -17.33
N PHE A 207 -9.38 1.07 -16.84
CA PHE A 207 -8.06 1.22 -17.46
C PHE A 207 -7.97 0.57 -18.84
N ARG A 208 -8.60 -0.59 -19.03
CA ARG A 208 -8.66 -1.24 -20.36
C ARG A 208 -9.41 -0.39 -21.38
N SER A 209 -10.54 0.19 -20.99
CA SER A 209 -11.31 1.11 -21.84
C SER A 209 -10.52 2.38 -22.15
N SER A 210 -9.84 2.95 -21.15
CA SER A 210 -9.01 4.16 -21.34
C SER A 210 -7.83 3.89 -22.29
N LYS A 211 -7.16 2.73 -22.16
CA LYS A 211 -6.08 2.32 -23.07
C LYS A 211 -6.56 2.19 -24.52
N LYS A 212 -7.76 1.65 -24.73
CA LYS A 212 -8.38 1.55 -26.06
C LYS A 212 -8.60 2.94 -26.67
N ILE A 213 -9.15 3.88 -25.90
CA ILE A 213 -9.37 5.26 -26.35
C ILE A 213 -8.05 5.92 -26.74
N VAL A 214 -7.02 5.84 -25.88
CA VAL A 214 -5.70 6.41 -26.16
C VAL A 214 -5.09 5.82 -27.44
N SER A 215 -5.18 4.49 -27.64
CA SER A 215 -4.68 3.86 -28.86
C SER A 215 -5.43 4.31 -30.12
N THR A 216 -6.75 4.52 -30.03
CA THR A 216 -7.55 5.03 -31.14
C THR A 216 -7.20 6.48 -31.47
N THR A 217 -7.01 7.32 -30.45
CA THR A 217 -6.58 8.72 -30.65
C THR A 217 -5.18 8.81 -31.24
N ALA A 218 -4.22 8.02 -30.76
CA ALA A 218 -2.86 7.99 -31.29
C ALA A 218 -2.82 7.56 -32.77
N ASN A 219 -3.64 6.58 -33.15
CA ASN A 219 -3.78 6.14 -34.55
C ASN A 219 -4.43 7.20 -35.44
N SER A 220 -5.38 7.97 -34.91
CA SER A 220 -6.01 9.08 -35.63
C SER A 220 -5.03 10.22 -35.90
N VAL A 221 -4.23 10.62 -34.90
CA VAL A 221 -3.21 11.67 -35.02
C VAL A 221 -2.10 11.29 -36.00
N THR A 222 -1.64 10.03 -35.95
CA THR A 222 -0.61 9.54 -36.89
C THR A 222 -1.14 9.36 -38.32
N GLY A 223 -2.43 9.09 -38.50
CA GLY A 223 -3.09 9.14 -39.80
C GLY A 223 -3.17 10.55 -40.37
N PHE A 224 -3.44 11.54 -39.52
CA PHE A 224 -3.54 12.96 -39.92
C PHE A 224 -2.18 13.55 -40.32
N LEU A 225 -1.08 13.10 -39.72
CA LEU A 225 0.28 13.54 -40.05
C LEU A 225 0.88 12.89 -41.31
N LYS A 226 0.19 11.91 -41.91
CA LYS A 226 0.61 11.24 -43.16
C LYS A 226 -0.08 11.81 -44.42
N VAL A 227 -0.96 12.79 -44.25
CA VAL A 227 -1.62 13.56 -45.32
C VAL A 227 -0.88 14.87 -45.51
#